data_AF-A0A7C5MC32-F1
#
_entry.id   AF-A0A7C5MC32-F1
#
_cell.length_a   1.000
_cell.length_b   1.000
_cell.length_c   1.000
_cell.angle_alpha   90.00
_cell.angle_beta   90.00
_cell.angle_gamma   90.00
#
_symmetry.space_group_name_H-M   'P 1'
#
loop_
_entity.id
_entity.type
_entity.pdbx_description
1 polymer ?
#
loop_
_entity_poly.entity_id
_entity_poly.type
_entity_poly.pdbx_seq_one_letter_code
_entity_poly.pdbx_strand_id
1 'polypeptide(L)'
;VRRRAIQFFEGPVPETRGPLSEGRTKYSRPRPGAARMYPETDIPLIRVTDELLAESRKHVPRPWKDTMKDYMSRYGLNEKLAGQILDSNYLPLFENVCSNTRLPPTFVAVSLTESLVSLSREGLDTSFLTDMRLSDIFSLVDSGAASKESVLDIMRFMCQNRVEAEVAANRLGIRALSEDQLRNIVSTVVTSNMRLIEAQGDRSFGALMGEVMRQVRGKVDGGRVSEVLKEEIRKALAGKR
;
A
#
# COMPACT_ATOMS: atom_id res chain seq x y z
N VAL A 1 -43.94 -30.67 16.93
CA VAL A 1 -44.45 -30.68 15.54
C VAL A 1 -45.90 -30.20 15.45
N ARG A 2 -46.88 -30.81 16.14
CA ARG A 2 -48.30 -30.40 16.12
C ARG A 2 -48.55 -28.89 16.33
N ARG A 3 -47.94 -28.29 17.36
CA ARG A 3 -48.06 -26.83 17.64
C ARG A 3 -47.58 -25.97 16.47
N ARG A 4 -46.47 -26.34 15.84
CA ARG A 4 -45.91 -25.60 14.70
C ARG A 4 -46.75 -25.76 13.44
N ALA A 5 -47.34 -26.95 13.23
CA ALA A 5 -48.26 -27.20 12.12
C ALA A 5 -49.55 -26.38 12.25
N ILE A 6 -50.08 -26.21 13.47
CA ILE A 6 -51.25 -25.35 13.71
C ILE A 6 -50.91 -23.89 13.41
N GLN A 7 -49.81 -23.38 13.97
CA GLN A 7 -49.35 -22.01 13.75
C GLN A 7 -49.05 -21.68 12.29
N PHE A 8 -48.69 -22.68 11.47
CA PHE A 8 -48.45 -22.49 10.04
C PHE A 8 -49.70 -21.96 9.31
N PHE A 9 -50.90 -22.39 9.71
CA PHE A 9 -52.16 -21.91 9.13
C PHE A 9 -52.52 -20.48 9.54
N GLU A 10 -51.88 -19.95 10.59
CA GLU A 10 -52.06 -18.57 11.08
C GLU A 10 -51.05 -17.59 10.45
N GLY A 11 -50.04 -18.09 9.73
CA GLY A 11 -49.01 -17.29 9.05
C GLY A 11 -47.64 -17.30 9.74
N PRO A 12 -46.77 -16.31 9.44
CA PRO A 12 -45.41 -16.26 9.99
C PRO A 12 -45.39 -16.08 11.52
N VAL A 13 -44.72 -17.00 12.22
CA VAL A 13 -44.64 -16.97 13.69
C VAL A 13 -43.49 -16.06 14.15
N PRO A 14 -43.72 -15.11 15.08
CA PRO A 14 -42.66 -14.30 15.67
C PRO A 14 -41.69 -15.17 16.48
N GLU A 15 -40.44 -15.26 16.02
CA GLU A 15 -39.42 -16.11 16.64
C GLU A 15 -38.02 -15.52 16.47
N THR A 16 -37.13 -15.89 17.39
CA THR A 16 -35.71 -15.59 17.26
C THR A 16 -35.03 -16.71 16.49
N ARG A 17 -34.33 -16.37 15.41
CA ARG A 17 -33.61 -17.31 14.55
C ARG A 17 -32.12 -16.99 14.54
N GLY A 18 -31.29 -18.02 14.54
CA GLY A 18 -29.84 -17.89 14.37
C GLY A 18 -29.45 -17.99 12.90
N PRO A 19 -28.41 -17.26 12.45
CA PRO A 19 -27.89 -17.38 11.09
C PRO A 19 -27.13 -18.69 10.90
N LEU A 20 -27.18 -19.25 9.70
CA LEU A 20 -26.34 -20.35 9.23
C LEU A 20 -25.43 -19.87 8.09
N SER A 21 -24.27 -20.49 7.92
CA SER A 21 -23.30 -20.16 6.87
C SER A 21 -23.86 -20.23 5.45
N GLU A 22 -24.86 -21.09 5.23
CA GLU A 22 -25.53 -21.29 3.93
C GLU A 22 -26.57 -20.20 3.60
N GLY A 23 -26.61 -19.09 4.34
CA GLY A 23 -27.61 -18.03 4.15
C GLY A 23 -29.02 -18.39 4.61
N ARG A 24 -29.20 -19.56 5.22
CA ARG A 24 -30.43 -19.99 5.89
C ARG A 24 -30.42 -19.55 7.34
N THR A 25 -31.58 -19.63 8.00
CA THR A 25 -31.70 -19.37 9.43
C THR A 25 -32.30 -20.59 10.12
N LYS A 26 -31.90 -20.86 11.36
CA LYS A 26 -32.47 -21.93 12.20
C LYS A 26 -33.25 -21.31 13.34
N TYR A 27 -34.41 -21.88 13.65
CA TYR A 27 -35.13 -21.52 14.87
C TYR A 27 -34.22 -21.70 16.10
N SER A 28 -34.15 -20.66 16.92
CA SER A 28 -33.40 -20.68 18.18
C SER A 28 -34.36 -20.76 19.36
N ARG A 29 -35.23 -19.76 19.51
CA ARG A 29 -36.19 -19.66 20.62
C ARG A 29 -37.41 -18.84 20.22
N PRO A 30 -38.53 -18.91 20.98
CA PRO A 30 -39.65 -18.00 20.77
C PRO A 30 -39.17 -16.57 20.95
N ARG A 31 -39.80 -15.62 20.25
CA ARG A 31 -39.48 -14.20 20.44
C ARG A 31 -39.72 -13.85 21.92
N PRO A 32 -38.73 -13.27 22.63
CA PRO A 32 -38.93 -12.81 23.99
C PRO A 32 -40.11 -11.85 24.07
N GLY A 33 -40.90 -11.97 25.14
CA GLY A 33 -41.98 -11.01 25.42
C GLY A 33 -41.44 -9.62 25.74
N ALA A 34 -42.36 -8.67 25.96
CA ALA A 34 -41.97 -7.32 26.36
C ALA A 34 -41.16 -7.33 27.66
N ALA A 35 -40.02 -6.65 27.65
CA ALA A 35 -39.24 -6.45 28.87
C ALA A 35 -40.02 -5.55 29.83
N ARG A 36 -40.08 -5.94 31.10
CA ARG A 36 -40.61 -5.08 32.16
C ARG A 36 -39.52 -4.08 32.52
N MET A 37 -39.73 -2.80 32.19
CA MET A 37 -38.78 -1.73 32.48
C MET A 37 -39.32 -0.86 33.61
N TYR A 38 -38.46 -0.51 34.56
CA TYR A 38 -38.67 0.50 35.59
C TYR A 38 -37.39 1.36 35.67
N PRO A 39 -37.48 2.62 36.14
CA PRO A 39 -36.29 3.44 36.32
C PRO A 39 -35.31 2.77 37.30
N GLU A 40 -34.04 2.68 36.91
CA GLU A 40 -32.98 2.21 37.81
C GLU A 40 -32.86 3.20 38.98
N THR A 41 -33.09 2.73 40.20
CA THR A 41 -33.13 3.57 41.40
C THR A 41 -31.78 3.63 42.11
N ASP A 42 -30.89 2.68 41.86
CA ASP A 42 -29.58 2.63 42.49
C ASP A 42 -28.60 3.63 41.86
N ILE A 43 -28.89 4.09 40.63
CA ILE A 43 -28.05 5.02 39.88
C ILE A 43 -28.72 6.41 39.83
N PRO A 44 -28.06 7.46 40.36
CA PRO A 44 -28.55 8.82 40.23
C PRO A 44 -28.68 9.26 38.77
N LEU A 45 -29.59 10.20 38.52
CA LEU A 45 -29.77 10.78 37.18
C LEU A 45 -28.51 11.54 36.75
N ILE A 46 -27.96 11.19 35.58
CA ILE A 46 -26.85 11.89 34.96
C ILE A 46 -27.42 13.03 34.10
N ARG A 47 -27.20 14.28 34.54
CA ARG A 47 -27.58 15.46 33.76
C ARG A 47 -26.52 15.76 32.70
N VAL A 48 -26.93 15.85 31.45
CA VAL A 48 -26.09 16.29 30.34
C VAL A 48 -26.17 17.81 30.26
N THR A 49 -25.13 18.51 30.72
CA THR A 49 -25.08 19.98 30.70
C THR A 49 -24.58 20.51 29.35
N ASP A 50 -24.83 21.79 29.08
CA ASP A 50 -24.36 22.45 27.86
C ASP A 50 -22.83 22.52 27.81
N GLU A 51 -22.16 22.67 28.97
CA GLU A 51 -20.70 22.64 29.05
C GLU A 51 -20.15 21.26 28.68
N LEU A 52 -20.74 20.19 29.20
CA LEU A 52 -20.36 18.81 28.86
C LEU A 52 -20.55 18.55 27.37
N LEU A 53 -21.67 19.00 26.80
CA LEU A 53 -21.92 18.89 25.35
C LEU A 53 -20.90 19.68 24.53
N ALA A 54 -20.58 20.91 24.95
CA ALA A 54 -19.63 21.77 24.25
C ALA A 54 -18.20 21.20 24.31
N GLU A 55 -17.81 20.61 25.43
CA GLU A 55 -16.55 19.89 25.58
C GLU A 55 -16.52 18.67 24.65
N SER A 56 -17.55 17.83 24.71
CA SER A 56 -17.58 16.56 23.96
C SER A 56 -17.57 16.79 22.45
N ARG A 57 -18.22 17.87 21.97
CA ARG A 57 -18.21 18.27 20.56
C ARG A 57 -16.80 18.56 20.03
N LYS A 58 -15.85 18.99 20.86
CA LYS A 58 -14.45 19.23 20.45
C LYS A 58 -13.68 17.94 20.19
N HIS A 59 -14.12 16.83 20.79
CA HIS A 59 -13.51 15.51 20.69
C HIS A 59 -14.14 14.63 19.60
N VAL A 60 -15.23 15.07 18.98
CA VAL A 60 -15.86 14.33 17.89
C VAL A 60 -14.88 14.28 16.71
N PRO A 61 -14.44 13.09 16.28
CA PRO A 61 -13.54 12.97 15.16
C PRO A 61 -14.25 13.41 13.87
N ARG A 62 -13.46 13.83 12.88
CA ARG A 62 -13.99 14.14 11.55
C ARG A 62 -14.68 12.92 10.95
N PRO A 63 -15.83 13.08 10.26
CA PRO A 63 -16.46 11.98 9.56
C PRO A 63 -15.51 11.32 8.57
N TRP A 64 -15.57 9.99 8.47
CA TRP A 64 -14.70 9.19 7.59
C TRP A 64 -14.61 9.74 6.16
N LYS A 65 -15.76 10.10 5.57
CA LYS A 65 -15.83 10.61 4.20
C LYS A 65 -15.11 11.95 4.01
N ASP A 66 -15.13 12.80 5.03
CA ASP A 66 -14.49 14.12 4.96
C ASP A 66 -12.98 13.97 5.17
N THR A 67 -12.56 13.13 6.11
CA THR A 67 -11.14 12.74 6.28
C THR A 67 -10.59 12.11 5.00
N MET A 68 -11.33 11.20 4.37
CA MET A 68 -10.93 10.59 3.10
C MET A 68 -10.65 11.62 2.02
N LYS A 69 -11.59 12.55 1.80
CA LYS A 69 -11.45 13.63 0.81
C LYS A 69 -10.25 14.53 1.09
N ASP A 70 -10.01 14.84 2.36
CA ASP A 70 -8.86 15.63 2.79
C ASP A 70 -7.54 14.95 2.42
N TYR A 71 -7.38 13.65 2.72
CA TYR A 71 -6.17 12.90 2.37
C TYR A 71 -6.00 12.71 0.86
N MET A 72 -7.08 12.45 0.13
CA MET A 72 -7.04 12.38 -1.34
C MET A 72 -6.54 13.70 -1.93
N SER A 73 -7.05 14.84 -1.45
CA SER A 73 -6.62 16.16 -1.92
C SER A 73 -5.21 16.52 -1.48
N ARG A 74 -4.83 16.22 -0.24
CA ARG A 74 -3.54 16.59 0.35
C ARG A 74 -2.38 15.80 -0.22
N TYR A 75 -2.58 14.50 -0.46
CA TYR A 75 -1.53 13.57 -0.87
C TYR A 75 -1.69 13.06 -2.31
N GLY A 76 -2.72 13.50 -3.04
CA GLY A 76 -2.98 13.06 -4.42
C GLY A 76 -3.32 11.56 -4.52
N LEU A 77 -3.90 10.99 -3.46
CA LEU A 77 -4.26 9.57 -3.42
C LEU A 77 -5.60 9.33 -4.10
N ASN A 78 -5.74 8.16 -4.72
CA ASN A 78 -7.06 7.67 -5.15
C ASN A 78 -7.88 7.19 -3.94
N GLU A 79 -9.18 7.01 -4.12
CA GLU A 79 -10.10 6.62 -3.05
C GLU A 79 -9.71 5.29 -2.38
N LYS A 80 -9.24 4.32 -3.19
CA LYS A 80 -8.81 3.02 -2.70
C LYS A 80 -7.61 3.13 -1.75
N LEU A 81 -6.54 3.79 -2.18
CA LEU A 81 -5.31 3.95 -1.39
C LEU A 81 -5.51 4.81 -0.16
N ALA A 82 -6.30 5.88 -0.28
CA ALA A 82 -6.66 6.71 0.87
C ALA A 82 -7.46 5.90 1.90
N GLY A 83 -8.39 5.05 1.45
CA GLY A 83 -9.13 4.15 2.34
C GLY A 83 -8.24 3.12 3.00
N GLN A 84 -7.34 2.50 2.24
CA GLN A 84 -6.41 1.52 2.77
C GLN A 84 -5.47 2.14 3.82
N ILE A 85 -4.96 3.36 3.59
CA ILE A 85 -4.04 3.97 4.56
C ILE A 85 -4.76 4.44 5.82
N LEU A 86 -5.96 5.02 5.69
CA LEU A 86 -6.77 5.47 6.83
C LEU A 86 -7.28 4.30 7.70
N ASP A 87 -7.51 3.13 7.10
CA ASP A 87 -7.91 1.91 7.81
C ASP A 87 -6.70 1.12 8.34
N SER A 88 -5.47 1.58 8.05
CA SER A 88 -4.24 0.90 8.45
C SER A 88 -3.64 1.47 9.74
N ASN A 89 -2.85 0.65 10.42
CA ASN A 89 -2.00 1.10 11.53
C ASN A 89 -0.81 1.95 11.08
N TYR A 90 -0.56 2.06 9.76
CA TYR A 90 0.58 2.76 9.20
C TYR A 90 0.32 4.23 8.90
N LEU A 91 -0.87 4.76 9.25
CA LEU A 91 -1.20 6.16 9.01
C LEU A 91 -0.16 7.14 9.60
N PRO A 92 0.30 7.00 10.86
CA PRO A 92 1.30 7.91 11.43
C PRO A 92 2.65 7.81 10.70
N LEU A 93 3.06 6.60 10.33
CA LEU A 93 4.29 6.35 9.57
C LEU A 93 4.20 6.97 8.17
N PHE A 94 3.07 6.82 7.49
CA PHE A 94 2.82 7.40 6.18
C PHE A 94 2.96 8.93 6.23
N GLU A 95 2.34 9.59 7.21
CA GLU A 95 2.42 11.04 7.37
C GLU A 95 3.85 11.50 7.66
N ASN A 96 4.57 10.76 8.51
CA ASN A 96 5.96 11.02 8.85
C ASN A 96 6.85 10.93 7.59
N VAL A 97 6.77 9.83 6.85
CA VAL A 97 7.56 9.63 5.62
C VAL A 97 7.24 10.68 4.57
N CYS A 98 5.95 11.01 4.35
CA CYS A 98 5.56 12.05 3.39
C CYS A 98 6.02 13.46 3.79
N SER A 99 6.24 13.70 5.09
CA SER A 99 6.72 14.99 5.58
C SER A 99 8.25 15.12 5.54
N ASN A 100 8.97 13.99 5.70
CA ASN A 100 10.43 13.97 5.81
C ASN A 100 11.16 13.54 4.54
N THR A 101 10.45 13.00 3.54
CA THR A 101 11.04 12.55 2.27
C THR A 101 10.36 13.22 1.08
N ARG A 102 11.02 13.20 -0.08
CA ARG A 102 10.47 13.69 -1.36
C ARG A 102 9.82 12.57 -2.17
N LEU A 103 9.53 11.45 -1.53
CA LEU A 103 8.92 10.31 -2.18
C LEU A 103 7.45 10.61 -2.55
N PRO A 104 6.96 10.09 -3.69
CA PRO A 104 5.55 10.23 -4.03
C PRO A 104 4.66 9.57 -2.96
N PRO A 105 3.64 10.26 -2.41
CA PRO A 105 2.77 9.67 -1.41
C PRO A 105 2.09 8.39 -1.87
N THR A 106 1.73 8.30 -3.15
CA THR A 106 1.18 7.07 -3.76
C THR A 106 2.13 5.88 -3.59
N PHE A 107 3.43 6.08 -3.76
CA PHE A 107 4.44 5.02 -3.62
C PHE A 107 4.56 4.54 -2.18
N VAL A 108 4.57 5.48 -1.23
CA VAL A 108 4.63 5.16 0.21
C VAL A 108 3.37 4.40 0.63
N ALA A 109 2.18 4.87 0.22
CA ALA A 109 0.91 4.22 0.52
C ALA A 109 0.84 2.78 -0.03
N VAL A 110 1.25 2.56 -1.29
CA VAL A 110 1.30 1.22 -1.90
C VAL A 110 2.29 0.32 -1.17
N SER A 111 3.46 0.84 -0.83
CA SER A 111 4.49 0.08 -0.11
C SER A 111 4.01 -0.39 1.26
N LEU A 112 3.32 0.49 2.00
CA LEU A 112 2.81 0.17 3.34
C LEU A 112 1.56 -0.73 3.31
N THR A 113 0.68 -0.58 2.32
CA THR A 113 -0.63 -1.27 2.32
C THR A 113 -0.71 -2.48 1.40
N GLU A 114 -0.01 -2.47 0.27
CA GLU A 114 -0.06 -3.56 -0.71
C GLU A 114 1.20 -4.44 -0.63
N SER A 115 2.40 -3.85 -0.59
CA SER A 115 3.66 -4.63 -0.56
C SER A 115 3.80 -5.45 0.72
N LEU A 116 3.50 -4.88 1.90
CA LEU A 116 3.53 -5.63 3.16
C LEU A 116 2.52 -6.78 3.17
N VAL A 117 1.31 -6.56 2.67
CA VAL A 117 0.29 -7.63 2.55
C VAL A 117 0.74 -8.72 1.58
N SER A 118 1.41 -8.36 0.48
CA SER A 118 1.98 -9.33 -0.46
C SER A 118 3.03 -10.21 0.22
N LEU A 119 3.95 -9.62 1.00
CA LEU A 119 4.99 -10.37 1.72
C LEU A 119 4.38 -11.30 2.76
N SER A 120 3.36 -10.86 3.48
CA SER A 120 2.63 -11.72 4.43
C SER A 120 1.99 -12.92 3.74
N ARG A 121 1.41 -12.74 2.54
CA ARG A 121 0.86 -13.84 1.72
C ARG A 121 1.93 -14.80 1.20
N GLU A 122 3.16 -14.34 1.01
CA GLU A 122 4.33 -15.20 0.71
C GLU A 122 4.78 -16.03 1.94
N GLY A 123 4.15 -15.84 3.11
CA GLY A 123 4.50 -16.53 4.35
C GLY A 123 5.65 -15.90 5.12
N LEU A 124 6.02 -14.66 4.78
CA LEU A 124 7.08 -13.93 5.46
C LEU A 124 6.57 -13.22 6.72
N ASP A 125 7.41 -13.20 7.74
CA ASP A 125 7.13 -12.48 8.98
C ASP A 125 7.36 -10.97 8.80
N THR A 126 6.30 -10.26 8.47
CA THR A 126 6.30 -8.80 8.30
C THR A 126 6.39 -8.05 9.62
N SER A 127 6.24 -8.70 10.79
CA SER A 127 6.41 -8.04 12.09
C SER A 127 7.84 -7.54 12.31
N PHE A 128 8.81 -8.11 11.58
CA PHE A 128 10.18 -7.61 11.55
C PHE A 128 10.30 -6.22 10.94
N LEU A 129 9.39 -5.83 10.05
CA LEU A 129 9.41 -4.53 9.37
C LEU A 129 8.69 -3.50 10.25
N THR A 130 9.34 -3.12 11.35
CA THR A 130 8.87 -2.06 12.24
C THR A 130 8.88 -0.69 11.55
N ASP A 131 8.13 0.25 12.09
CA ASP A 131 8.05 1.63 11.57
C ASP A 131 9.42 2.28 11.38
N MET A 132 10.37 2.02 12.29
CA MET A 132 11.75 2.52 12.17
C MET A 132 12.45 1.91 10.95
N ARG A 133 12.39 0.58 10.79
CA ARG A 133 13.03 -0.12 9.66
C ARG A 133 12.40 0.27 8.32
N LEU A 134 11.09 0.48 8.30
CA LEU A 134 10.38 0.98 7.12
C LEU A 134 10.83 2.41 6.78
N SER A 135 10.98 3.27 7.78
CA SER A 135 11.51 4.63 7.60
C SER A 135 12.93 4.63 7.03
N ASP A 136 13.78 3.69 7.47
CA ASP A 136 15.15 3.53 6.94
C ASP A 136 15.12 3.14 5.46
N ILE A 137 14.24 2.22 5.06
CA ILE A 137 14.07 1.85 3.65
C ILE A 137 13.66 3.05 2.81
N PHE A 138 12.67 3.83 3.27
CA PHE A 138 12.24 5.03 2.55
C PHE A 138 13.35 6.09 2.48
N SER A 139 14.14 6.25 3.53
CA SER A 139 15.29 7.17 3.55
C SER A 139 16.40 6.75 2.57
N LEU A 140 16.64 5.43 2.42
CA LEU A 140 17.57 4.91 1.41
C LEU A 140 17.10 5.18 -0.02
N VAL A 141 15.78 5.13 -0.26
CA VAL A 141 15.22 5.44 -1.59
C VAL A 141 15.25 6.95 -1.84
N ASP A 142 14.94 7.77 -0.84
CA ASP A 142 14.94 9.23 -0.96
C ASP A 142 16.34 9.80 -1.19
N SER A 143 17.36 9.25 -0.53
CA SER A 143 18.78 9.59 -0.76
C SER A 143 19.31 9.08 -2.11
N GLY A 144 18.52 8.27 -2.83
CA GLY A 144 18.90 7.69 -4.11
C GLY A 144 19.88 6.52 -3.98
N ALA A 145 20.08 5.95 -2.79
CA ALA A 145 20.93 4.77 -2.60
C ALA A 145 20.26 3.48 -3.11
N ALA A 146 18.93 3.45 -3.18
CA ALA A 146 18.11 2.38 -3.73
C ALA A 146 17.04 2.95 -4.68
N SER A 147 16.63 2.16 -5.69
CA SER A 147 15.49 2.53 -6.54
C SER A 147 14.15 2.25 -5.85
N LYS A 148 13.07 2.79 -6.41
CA LYS A 148 11.71 2.52 -5.90
C LYS A 148 11.31 1.07 -6.15
N GLU A 149 11.77 0.50 -7.26
CA GLU A 149 11.46 -0.85 -7.70
C GLU A 149 12.11 -1.92 -6.81
N SER A 150 13.19 -1.58 -6.10
CA SER A 150 13.91 -2.51 -5.24
C SER A 150 13.35 -2.61 -3.82
N VAL A 151 12.43 -1.74 -3.42
CA VAL A 151 11.88 -1.70 -2.05
C VAL A 151 11.26 -3.03 -1.65
N LEU A 152 10.46 -3.65 -2.53
CA LEU A 152 9.85 -4.94 -2.23
C LEU A 152 10.91 -6.05 -2.04
N ASP A 153 11.95 -6.04 -2.86
CA ASP A 153 13.04 -7.02 -2.77
C ASP A 153 13.89 -6.80 -1.51
N ILE A 154 14.12 -5.54 -1.12
CA ILE A 154 14.79 -5.18 0.14
C ILE A 154 13.96 -5.66 1.33
N MET A 155 12.66 -5.33 1.37
CA MET A 155 11.76 -5.79 2.44
C MET A 155 11.73 -7.32 2.54
N ARG A 156 11.63 -8.02 1.40
CA ARG A 156 11.67 -9.49 1.33
C ARG A 156 12.96 -10.04 1.94
N PHE A 157 14.11 -9.49 1.52
CA PHE A 157 15.41 -9.95 2.00
C PHE A 157 15.60 -9.68 3.50
N MET A 158 15.14 -8.53 3.99
CA MET A 158 15.16 -8.19 5.42
C MET A 158 14.33 -9.18 6.24
N CYS A 159 13.12 -9.54 5.79
CA CYS A 159 12.28 -10.53 6.47
C CYS A 159 12.93 -11.93 6.52
N GLN A 160 13.55 -12.36 5.41
CA GLN A 160 14.18 -13.69 5.31
C GLN A 160 15.47 -13.80 6.13
N ASN A 161 16.32 -12.77 6.10
CA ASN A 161 17.66 -12.82 6.64
C ASN A 161 17.81 -12.07 7.97
N ARG A 162 16.76 -11.37 8.42
CA ARG A 162 16.73 -10.56 9.65
C ARG A 162 17.87 -9.53 9.70
N VAL A 163 18.05 -8.80 8.61
CA VAL A 163 19.10 -7.77 8.46
C VAL A 163 18.51 -6.36 8.30
N GLU A 164 19.35 -5.36 8.50
CA GLU A 164 19.02 -3.95 8.24
C GLU A 164 18.90 -3.63 6.75
N ALA A 165 18.20 -2.54 6.43
CA ALA A 165 17.90 -2.13 5.06
C ALA A 165 19.17 -1.88 4.22
N GLU A 166 20.19 -1.24 4.79
CA GLU A 166 21.45 -0.98 4.09
C GLU A 166 22.20 -2.28 3.76
N VAL A 167 22.20 -3.24 4.68
CA VAL A 167 22.84 -4.55 4.48
C VAL A 167 22.09 -5.34 3.40
N ALA A 168 20.75 -5.30 3.41
CA ALA A 168 19.93 -5.90 2.38
C ALA A 168 20.21 -5.31 0.99
N ALA A 169 20.23 -3.97 0.87
CA ALA A 169 20.52 -3.27 -0.38
C ALA A 169 21.91 -3.63 -0.93
N ASN A 170 22.92 -3.69 -0.07
CA ASN A 170 24.29 -4.07 -0.45
C ASN A 170 24.38 -5.52 -0.91
N ARG A 171 23.76 -6.47 -0.18
CA ARG A 171 23.82 -7.91 -0.52
C ARG A 171 23.06 -8.26 -1.79
N LEU A 172 21.95 -7.57 -2.06
CA LEU A 172 21.22 -7.74 -3.32
C LEU A 172 21.96 -7.12 -4.51
N GLY A 173 23.02 -6.33 -4.28
CA GLY A 173 23.73 -5.61 -5.33
C GLY A 173 22.87 -4.53 -5.95
N ILE A 174 21.87 -4.01 -5.22
CA ILE A 174 20.88 -3.05 -5.71
C ILE A 174 21.26 -1.60 -5.32
N ARG A 175 22.53 -1.38 -4.99
CA ARG A 175 23.04 -0.01 -4.82
C ARG A 175 22.89 0.78 -6.11
N ALA A 176 22.49 2.04 -5.98
CA ALA A 176 22.35 2.90 -7.12
C ALA A 176 23.65 3.05 -7.90
N LEU A 177 23.55 2.93 -9.23
CA LEU A 177 24.65 3.20 -10.14
C LEU A 177 24.84 4.71 -10.27
N SER A 178 26.08 5.17 -10.34
CA SER A 178 26.34 6.55 -10.73
C SER A 178 25.92 6.80 -12.18
N GLU A 179 25.67 8.07 -12.53
CA GLU A 179 25.38 8.50 -13.91
C GLU A 179 26.40 7.95 -14.92
N ASP A 180 27.70 8.01 -14.58
CA ASP A 180 28.76 7.53 -15.45
C ASP A 180 28.71 6.01 -15.66
N GLN A 181 28.42 5.26 -14.59
CA GLN A 181 28.27 3.80 -14.69
C GLN A 181 27.06 3.42 -15.54
N LEU A 182 25.94 4.12 -15.36
CA LEU A 182 24.74 3.92 -16.18
C LEU A 182 25.02 4.23 -17.66
N ARG A 183 25.64 5.38 -17.96
CA ARG A 183 26.01 5.75 -19.34
C ARG A 183 26.95 4.75 -19.98
N ASN A 184 27.93 4.23 -19.24
CA ASN A 184 28.84 3.21 -19.76
C ASN A 184 28.12 1.90 -20.10
N ILE A 185 27.20 1.43 -19.24
CA ILE A 185 26.40 0.24 -19.51
C ILE A 185 25.50 0.46 -20.72
N VAL A 186 24.78 1.58 -20.76
CA VAL A 186 23.89 1.93 -21.89
C VAL A 186 24.68 2.02 -23.20
N SER A 187 25.82 2.72 -23.19
CA SER A 187 26.70 2.83 -24.37
C SER A 187 27.20 1.47 -24.85
N THR A 188 27.58 0.57 -23.93
CA THR A 188 28.00 -0.79 -24.25
C THR A 188 26.88 -1.59 -24.92
N VAL A 189 25.65 -1.48 -24.41
CA VAL A 189 24.48 -2.15 -24.98
C VAL A 189 24.12 -1.56 -26.36
N VAL A 190 24.17 -0.24 -26.50
CA VAL A 190 23.92 0.49 -27.77
C VAL A 190 24.94 0.10 -28.84
N THR A 191 26.23 0.09 -28.50
CA THR A 191 27.31 -0.29 -29.42
C THR A 191 27.25 -1.77 -29.81
N SER A 192 26.94 -2.66 -28.86
CA SER A 192 26.77 -4.10 -29.13
C SER A 192 25.57 -4.39 -30.03
N ASN A 193 24.55 -3.53 -30.02
CA ASN A 193 23.31 -3.70 -30.78
C ASN A 193 23.15 -2.66 -31.90
N MET A 194 24.25 -2.09 -32.40
CA MET A 194 24.23 -1.02 -33.40
C MET A 194 23.46 -1.42 -34.66
N ARG A 195 23.58 -2.67 -35.11
CA ARG A 195 22.83 -3.21 -36.27
C ARG A 195 21.31 -3.14 -36.09
N LEU A 196 20.83 -3.34 -34.87
CA LEU A 196 19.40 -3.32 -34.55
C LEU A 196 18.87 -1.88 -34.51
N ILE A 197 19.70 -0.94 -34.03
CA ILE A 197 19.41 0.51 -34.07
C ILE A 197 19.38 1.01 -35.51
N GLU A 198 20.29 0.56 -36.37
CA GLU A 198 20.32 0.94 -37.79
C GLU A 198 19.10 0.40 -38.57
N ALA A 199 18.66 -0.82 -38.26
CA ALA A 199 17.52 -1.43 -38.95
C ALA A 199 16.17 -0.88 -38.48
N GLN A 200 16.04 -0.54 -37.19
CA GLN A 200 14.74 -0.19 -36.58
C GLN A 200 14.62 1.27 -36.10
N GLY A 201 15.72 2.02 -36.06
CA GLY A 201 15.75 3.41 -35.57
C GLY A 201 15.15 3.50 -34.16
N ASP A 202 14.24 4.45 -33.96
CA ASP A 202 13.54 4.65 -32.69
C ASP A 202 12.73 3.43 -32.22
N ARG A 203 12.32 2.52 -33.13
CA ARG A 203 11.59 1.28 -32.76
C ARG A 203 12.46 0.26 -32.02
N SER A 204 13.79 0.41 -32.06
CA SER A 204 14.74 -0.42 -31.29
C SER A 204 14.65 -0.20 -29.78
N PHE A 205 14.07 0.93 -29.34
CA PHE A 205 14.06 1.34 -27.94
C PHE A 205 13.49 0.27 -27.00
N GLY A 206 12.38 -0.38 -27.36
CA GLY A 206 11.75 -1.39 -26.51
C GLY A 206 12.64 -2.61 -26.26
N ALA A 207 13.32 -3.10 -27.30
CA ALA A 207 14.23 -4.24 -27.19
C ALA A 207 15.48 -3.90 -26.36
N LEU A 208 16.08 -2.73 -26.61
CA LEU A 208 17.24 -2.25 -25.88
C LEU A 208 16.91 -1.93 -24.42
N MET A 209 15.72 -1.39 -24.15
CA MET A 209 15.24 -1.14 -22.80
C MET A 209 15.19 -2.44 -22.00
N GLY A 210 14.67 -3.53 -22.59
CA GLY A 210 14.66 -4.85 -21.94
C GLY A 210 16.06 -5.37 -21.61
N GLU A 211 17.02 -5.18 -22.52
CA GLU A 211 18.40 -5.63 -22.33
C GLU A 211 19.15 -4.80 -21.28
N VAL A 212 19.05 -3.48 -21.33
CA VAL A 212 19.64 -2.59 -20.31
C VAL A 212 19.01 -2.90 -18.95
N MET A 213 17.69 -3.02 -18.87
CA MET A 213 16.97 -3.32 -17.62
C MET A 213 17.36 -4.67 -17.02
N ARG A 214 17.76 -5.67 -17.82
CA ARG A 214 18.34 -6.92 -17.29
C ARG A 214 19.64 -6.69 -16.53
N GLN A 215 20.49 -5.80 -17.03
CA GLN A 215 21.81 -5.54 -16.43
C GLN A 215 21.74 -4.56 -15.24
N VAL A 216 20.80 -3.61 -15.28
CA VAL A 216 20.64 -2.58 -14.23
C VAL A 216 19.45 -2.84 -13.29
N ARG A 217 18.84 -4.03 -13.34
CA ARG A 217 17.61 -4.37 -12.60
C ARG A 217 17.70 -3.96 -11.13
N GLY A 218 16.79 -3.09 -10.71
CA GLY A 218 16.69 -2.58 -9.33
C GLY A 218 17.71 -1.51 -8.98
N LYS A 219 18.82 -1.34 -9.72
CA LYS A 219 19.88 -0.38 -9.40
C LYS A 219 19.52 1.05 -9.82
N VAL A 220 18.66 1.24 -10.81
CA VAL A 220 18.31 2.57 -11.33
C VAL A 220 16.82 2.60 -11.63
N ASP A 221 16.18 3.75 -11.34
CA ASP A 221 14.79 4.03 -11.72
C ASP A 221 14.60 3.92 -13.23
N GLY A 222 13.55 3.21 -13.65
CA GLY A 222 13.30 2.93 -15.07
C GLY A 222 13.10 4.19 -15.93
N GLY A 223 12.59 5.27 -15.34
CA GLY A 223 12.47 6.57 -16.00
C GLY A 223 13.83 7.12 -16.40
N ARG A 224 14.80 7.05 -15.48
CA ARG A 224 16.16 7.55 -15.72
C ARG A 224 16.91 6.70 -16.76
N VAL A 225 16.73 5.38 -16.73
CA VAL A 225 17.25 4.49 -17.78
C VAL A 225 16.65 4.85 -19.14
N SER A 226 15.34 5.13 -19.20
CA SER A 226 14.68 5.53 -20.43
C SER A 226 15.21 6.85 -20.99
N GLU A 227 15.55 7.83 -20.14
CA GLU A 227 16.09 9.12 -20.57
C GLU A 227 17.48 8.94 -21.19
N VAL A 228 18.39 8.29 -20.48
CA VAL A 228 19.77 8.07 -20.95
C VAL A 228 19.79 7.22 -22.23
N LEU A 229 18.97 6.17 -22.31
CA LEU A 229 18.91 5.32 -23.51
C LEU A 229 18.42 6.09 -24.75
N LYS A 230 17.43 6.98 -24.60
CA LYS A 230 16.95 7.84 -25.71
C LYS A 230 18.02 8.82 -26.17
N GLU A 231 18.79 9.39 -25.24
CA GLU A 231 19.92 10.27 -25.59
C GLU A 231 20.98 9.52 -26.41
N GLU A 232 21.40 8.34 -25.96
CA GLU A 232 22.46 7.57 -26.62
C GLU A 232 22.03 7.02 -27.98
N ILE A 233 20.78 6.58 -28.15
CA ILE A 233 20.23 6.20 -29.46
C ILE A 233 20.25 7.39 -30.43
N ARG A 234 19.82 8.58 -29.98
CA ARG A 234 19.85 9.80 -30.81
C ARG A 234 21.27 10.18 -31.21
N LYS A 235 22.25 10.09 -30.30
CA LYS A 235 23.67 10.34 -30.62
C LYS A 235 24.20 9.33 -31.64
N ALA A 236 23.89 8.05 -31.48
CA ALA A 236 24.29 7.01 -32.43
C ALA A 236 23.71 7.22 -33.84
N LEU A 237 22.48 7.75 -33.94
CA LEU A 237 21.86 8.12 -35.21
C LEU A 237 22.42 9.44 -35.79
N ALA A 238 22.80 10.40 -34.93
CA ALA A 238 23.32 11.71 -35.33
C ALA A 238 24.78 11.69 -35.79
N GLY A 239 25.62 10.79 -35.25
CA GLY A 239 27.02 10.59 -35.67
C GLY A 239 27.18 10.03 -37.10
N LYS A 240 26.07 9.84 -37.81
CA LYS A 240 26.00 9.33 -39.19
C LYS A 240 25.61 10.40 -40.22
N ARG A 241 25.42 11.65 -39.80
CA ARG A 241 25.21 12.81 -40.70
C ARG A 241 26.52 13.48 -41.07
#